data_AF-X6LV68-F1
#
_entry.id   AF-X6LV68-F1
#
_cell.length_a   1.000
_cell.length_b   1.000
_cell.length_c   1.000
_cell.angle_alpha   90.00
_cell.angle_beta   90.00
_cell.angle_gamma   90.00
#
_symmetry.space_group_name_H-M   'P 1'
#
loop_
_entity.id
_entity.type
_entity.pdbx_description
1 polymer ?
#
loop_
_entity_poly.entity_id
_entity_poly.type
_entity_poly.pdbx_seq_one_letter_code
_entity_poly.pdbx_strand_id
1 'polypeptide(L)'
;MDPTDVKTEKQASSLTIGTLFEPLASCSSQFIKTQCVTHNHEILICGDYFKRDCYSYHILKDQYKHVCSYPSSVQLDGHCVIKCINNANDNANELILLSFGGQSNGKKKHTLIMKYVSVWDNDNVDNGNTSNNNDT
;
A
#
# COMPACT_ATOMS: atom_id res chain seq x y z
N MET A 1 51.30 31.68 18.40
CA MET A 1 50.35 31.26 19.45
C MET A 1 49.14 32.16 19.31
N ASP A 2 48.07 31.59 18.76
CA ASP A 2 46.70 32.13 18.74
C ASP A 2 45.78 30.88 18.65
N PRO A 3 44.61 30.86 19.31
CA PRO A 3 43.86 29.64 19.59
C PRO A 3 42.73 29.39 18.58
N THR A 4 42.16 28.19 18.70
CA THR A 4 40.84 27.76 18.20
C THR A 4 40.63 27.67 16.68
N ASP A 5 40.52 26.42 16.21
CA ASP A 5 39.39 26.06 15.35
C ASP A 5 38.96 24.62 15.69
N VAL A 6 38.07 24.53 16.69
CA VAL A 6 37.32 23.31 16.99
C VAL A 6 36.34 23.13 15.84
N LYS A 7 36.68 22.27 14.88
CA LYS A 7 35.68 21.71 13.97
C LYS A 7 34.82 20.73 14.76
N THR A 8 33.74 21.26 15.30
CA THR A 8 32.59 20.51 15.78
C THR A 8 32.06 19.66 14.63
N GLU A 9 32.44 18.39 14.61
CA GLU A 9 31.73 17.39 13.80
C GLU A 9 30.30 17.32 14.30
N LYS A 10 29.39 17.65 13.38
CA LYS A 10 27.96 17.63 13.56
C LYS A 10 27.56 16.21 13.97
N GLN A 11 27.22 16.06 15.25
CA GLN A 11 26.82 14.82 15.87
C GLN A 11 25.68 14.20 15.06
N ALA A 12 25.97 13.13 14.33
CA ALA A 12 24.95 12.26 13.79
C ALA A 12 24.15 11.76 14.99
N SER A 13 22.85 12.08 15.03
CA SER A 13 21.95 11.59 16.06
C SER A 13 22.07 10.07 16.12
N SER A 14 22.62 9.55 17.21
CA SER A 14 22.74 8.11 17.39
C SER A 14 21.33 7.54 17.38
N LEU A 15 20.98 6.79 16.33
CA LEU A 15 19.84 5.90 16.36
C LEU A 15 20.04 5.02 17.58
N THR A 16 19.23 5.22 18.62
CA THR A 16 19.21 4.34 19.76
C THR A 16 18.79 2.98 19.20
N ILE A 17 19.71 2.01 19.20
CA ILE A 17 19.53 0.65 18.65
C ILE A 17 18.27 -0.06 19.21
N GLY A 18 17.64 0.50 20.23
CA GLY A 18 16.50 -0.06 20.95
C GLY A 18 15.16 -0.14 20.19
N THR A 19 14.94 0.54 19.06
CA THR A 19 13.64 0.43 18.35
C THR A 19 13.79 0.52 16.83
N LEU A 20 14.40 -0.49 16.21
CA LEU A 20 14.36 -0.67 14.74
C LEU A 20 12.98 -1.13 14.23
N PHE A 21 12.13 -1.60 15.14
CA PHE A 21 10.77 -2.06 14.86
C PHE A 21 9.80 -1.27 15.72
N GLU A 22 8.77 -0.72 15.08
CA GLU A 22 7.61 -0.15 15.74
C GLU A 22 6.39 -1.05 15.51
N PRO A 23 5.54 -1.28 16.53
CA PRO A 23 4.29 -1.97 16.33
C PRO A 23 3.33 -1.06 15.55
N LEU A 24 2.70 -1.60 14.51
CA LEU A 24 1.65 -0.94 13.74
C LEU A 24 0.28 -1.45 14.18
N ALA A 25 -0.79 -0.79 13.72
CA ALA A 25 -2.15 -1.25 13.95
C ALA A 25 -2.33 -2.73 13.61
N SER A 26 -3.05 -3.44 14.47
CA SER A 26 -3.39 -4.82 14.23
C SER A 26 -4.46 -4.93 13.15
N CYS A 27 -4.23 -5.78 12.16
CA CYS A 27 -5.27 -6.17 11.22
C CYS A 27 -6.08 -7.33 11.82
N SER A 28 -7.40 -7.30 11.68
CA SER A 28 -8.25 -8.46 12.01
C SER A 28 -7.98 -9.67 11.10
N SER A 29 -7.31 -9.44 9.97
CA SER A 29 -6.92 -10.47 9.02
C SER A 29 -5.47 -10.90 9.23
N GLN A 30 -5.29 -12.20 9.51
CA GLN A 30 -3.99 -12.85 9.35
C GLN A 30 -3.64 -12.96 7.86
N PHE A 31 -2.41 -12.60 7.49
CA PHE A 31 -1.88 -12.70 6.13
C PHE A 31 -0.81 -13.80 6.05
N ILE A 32 -0.93 -14.72 5.10
CA ILE A 32 0.01 -15.84 4.91
C ILE A 32 0.52 -15.83 3.46
N LYS A 33 1.82 -15.61 3.27
CA LYS A 33 2.46 -15.53 1.94
C LYS A 33 1.76 -14.54 1.00
N THR A 34 1.33 -13.39 1.55
CA THR A 34 0.73 -12.31 0.76
C THR A 34 1.78 -11.60 -0.09
N GLN A 35 1.32 -10.91 -1.14
CA GLN A 35 2.14 -10.02 -1.94
C GLN A 35 1.69 -8.57 -1.72
N CYS A 36 2.66 -7.68 -1.56
CA CYS A 36 2.41 -6.28 -1.26
C CYS A 36 3.02 -5.36 -2.32
N VAL A 37 2.34 -4.26 -2.61
CA VAL A 37 2.82 -3.20 -3.51
C VAL A 37 2.63 -1.84 -2.85
N THR A 38 3.64 -0.97 -2.94
CA THR A 38 3.56 0.39 -2.39
C THR A 38 2.97 1.36 -3.41
N HIS A 39 2.14 2.28 -2.92
CA HIS A 39 1.56 3.37 -3.69
C HIS A 39 1.34 4.58 -2.78
N ASN A 40 2.14 5.65 -2.95
CA ASN A 40 2.09 6.84 -2.09
C ASN A 40 2.22 6.48 -0.60
N HIS A 41 1.24 6.85 0.22
CA HIS A 41 1.17 6.53 1.65
C HIS A 41 0.45 5.21 1.94
N GLU A 42 0.32 4.34 0.94
CA GLU A 42 -0.39 3.07 1.05
C GLU A 42 0.50 1.87 0.73
N ILE A 43 0.19 0.76 1.41
CA ILE A 43 0.68 -0.58 1.11
C ILE A 43 -0.53 -1.41 0.72
N LEU A 44 -0.64 -1.75 -0.56
CA LEU A 44 -1.68 -2.62 -1.09
C LEU A 44 -1.26 -4.08 -0.89
N ILE A 45 -2.06 -4.82 -0.13
CA ILE A 45 -1.90 -6.22 0.24
C ILE A 45 -2.85 -7.02 -0.65
N CYS A 46 -2.31 -7.89 -1.50
CA CYS A 46 -3.05 -8.52 -2.59
C CYS A 46 -3.29 -10.01 -2.34
N GLY A 47 -4.35 -10.35 -1.58
CA GLY A 47 -4.70 -11.73 -1.28
C GLY A 47 -3.61 -12.48 -0.50
N ASP A 48 -3.88 -13.73 -0.13
CA ASP A 48 -2.93 -14.57 0.58
C ASP A 48 -3.10 -16.04 0.16
N TYR A 49 -2.35 -16.97 0.77
CA TYR A 49 -2.40 -18.39 0.43
C TYR A 49 -3.81 -19.02 0.57
N PHE A 50 -4.65 -18.55 1.49
CA PHE A 50 -6.00 -19.07 1.79
C PHE A 50 -7.14 -18.09 1.47
N LYS A 51 -6.86 -16.79 1.45
CA LYS A 51 -7.82 -15.70 1.32
C LYS A 51 -7.61 -14.97 0.02
N ARG A 52 -8.71 -14.52 -0.56
CA ARG A 52 -8.69 -13.78 -1.83
C ARG A 52 -8.76 -12.27 -1.62
N ASP A 53 -8.98 -11.82 -0.40
CA ASP A 53 -9.25 -10.41 -0.10
C ASP A 53 -7.97 -9.57 -0.15
N CYS A 54 -8.12 -8.41 -0.76
CA CYS A 54 -7.10 -7.38 -0.87
C CYS A 54 -7.42 -6.25 0.09
N TYR A 55 -6.39 -5.67 0.68
CA TYR A 55 -6.49 -4.57 1.65
C TYR A 55 -5.48 -3.48 1.31
N SER A 56 -5.81 -2.24 1.62
CA SER A 56 -4.84 -1.14 1.64
C SER A 56 -4.55 -0.78 3.09
N TYR A 57 -3.28 -0.79 3.47
CA TYR A 57 -2.81 -0.21 4.73
C TYR A 57 -2.28 1.20 4.49
N HIS A 58 -2.81 2.19 5.19
CA HIS A 58 -2.37 3.57 5.06
C HIS A 58 -1.37 3.93 6.16
N ILE A 59 -0.12 4.19 5.75
CA ILE A 59 1.04 4.41 6.62
C ILE A 59 0.79 5.53 7.64
N LEU A 60 0.30 6.69 7.18
CA LEU A 60 0.10 7.84 8.08
C LEU A 60 -1.14 7.73 8.97
N LYS A 61 -2.13 6.92 8.57
CA LYS A 61 -3.40 6.77 9.30
C LYS A 61 -3.37 5.57 10.24
N ASP A 62 -2.36 4.70 10.08
CA ASP A 62 -2.20 3.43 10.77
C ASP A 62 -3.48 2.58 10.74
N GLN A 63 -4.06 2.42 9.55
CA GLN A 63 -5.35 1.76 9.37
C GLN A 63 -5.40 0.91 8.10
N TYR A 64 -6.22 -0.14 8.14
CA TYR A 64 -6.49 -1.02 7.01
C TYR A 64 -7.89 -0.75 6.45
N LYS A 65 -8.03 -0.75 5.13
CA LYS A 65 -9.31 -0.76 4.41
C LYS A 65 -9.36 -1.94 3.45
N HIS A 66 -10.51 -2.60 3.37
CA HIS A 66 -10.76 -3.61 2.34
C HIS A 66 -10.83 -2.93 0.95
N VAL A 67 -10.30 -3.59 -0.07
CA VAL A 67 -10.29 -3.11 -1.45
C VAL A 67 -11.23 -3.95 -2.32
N CYS A 68 -10.88 -5.21 -2.55
CA CYS A 68 -11.64 -6.16 -3.38
C CYS A 68 -11.16 -7.59 -3.10
N SER A 69 -11.78 -8.58 -3.71
CA SER A 69 -11.28 -9.97 -3.68
C SER A 69 -10.89 -10.45 -5.07
N TYR A 70 -9.87 -11.30 -5.16
CA TYR A 70 -9.60 -12.07 -6.38
C TYR A 70 -10.81 -12.94 -6.77
N PRO A 71 -11.00 -13.24 -8.08
CA PRO A 71 -12.04 -14.14 -8.55
C PRO A 71 -11.98 -15.51 -7.86
N SER A 72 -13.14 -16.12 -7.61
CA SER A 72 -13.24 -17.39 -6.87
C SER A 72 -12.56 -18.58 -7.54
N SER A 73 -12.33 -18.50 -8.85
CA SER A 73 -11.64 -19.51 -9.66
C SER A 73 -10.11 -19.42 -9.59
N VAL A 74 -9.56 -18.41 -8.90
CA VAL A 74 -8.11 -18.14 -8.82
C VAL A 74 -7.56 -18.64 -7.49
N GLN A 75 -6.42 -19.33 -7.55
CA GLN A 75 -5.63 -19.69 -6.37
C GLN A 75 -4.33 -18.91 -6.37
N LEU A 76 -3.90 -18.50 -5.18
CA LEU A 76 -2.83 -17.52 -5.00
C LEU A 76 -1.51 -18.12 -4.49
N ASP A 77 -1.43 -19.44 -4.32
CA ASP A 77 -0.18 -20.10 -3.93
C ASP A 77 0.93 -19.86 -4.97
N GLY A 78 1.99 -19.14 -4.59
CA GLY A 78 3.08 -18.79 -5.49
C GLY A 78 2.72 -17.74 -6.56
N HIS A 79 1.69 -16.92 -6.33
CA HIS A 79 1.42 -15.78 -7.19
C HIS A 79 2.41 -14.63 -6.94
N CYS A 80 2.61 -13.79 -7.95
CA CYS A 80 3.40 -12.57 -7.92
C CYS A 80 2.54 -11.40 -8.33
N VAL A 81 2.78 -10.24 -7.72
CA VAL A 81 2.09 -8.99 -8.06
C VAL A 81 3.15 -7.93 -8.31
N ILE A 82 3.08 -7.27 -9.46
CA ILE A 82 4.00 -6.19 -9.82
C ILE A 82 3.24 -4.93 -10.19
N LYS A 83 3.83 -3.79 -9.86
CA LYS A 83 3.36 -2.48 -10.33
C LYS A 83 3.77 -2.28 -11.78
N CYS A 84 2.80 -2.01 -12.64
CA CYS A 84 3.05 -1.60 -14.02
C CYS A 84 3.21 -0.09 -14.08
N ILE A 85 4.31 0.37 -14.69
CA ILE A 85 4.51 1.80 -14.99
C ILE A 85 3.95 2.03 -16.39
N ASN A 86 2.86 2.80 -16.48
CA ASN A 86 2.31 3.21 -17.76
C ASN A 86 2.69 4.68 -18.02
N ASN A 87 3.52 4.92 -19.03
CA ASN A 87 4.00 6.26 -19.39
C ASN A 87 3.00 7.05 -20.25
N ALA A 88 1.84 6.47 -20.59
CA ALA A 88 1.03 6.93 -21.71
C ALA A 88 -0.33 7.56 -21.36
N ASN A 89 -0.76 7.69 -20.09
CA ASN A 89 -2.01 8.41 -19.76
C ASN A 89 -2.06 8.95 -18.32
N ASP A 90 -2.34 10.25 -18.23
CA ASP A 90 -2.25 11.19 -17.09
C ASP A 90 -3.36 11.08 -16.02
N ASN A 91 -3.88 9.89 -15.73
CA ASN A 91 -4.65 9.71 -14.51
C ASN A 91 -3.69 9.35 -13.38
N ALA A 92 -3.05 10.36 -12.80
CA ALA A 92 -2.05 10.22 -11.73
C ALA A 92 -2.52 9.38 -10.52
N ASN A 93 -3.84 9.16 -10.40
CA ASN A 93 -4.48 8.49 -9.28
C ASN A 93 -4.80 7.00 -9.54
N GLU A 94 -4.59 6.48 -10.76
CA GLU A 94 -4.81 5.05 -11.08
C GLU A 94 -3.49 4.27 -11.06
N LEU A 95 -3.43 3.24 -10.22
CA LEU A 95 -2.37 2.24 -10.17
C LEU A 95 -2.77 1.01 -10.97
N ILE A 96 -1.93 0.59 -11.91
CA ILE A 96 -2.11 -0.67 -12.64
C ILE A 96 -1.18 -1.73 -12.05
N LEU A 97 -1.74 -2.84 -11.62
CA LEU A 97 -1.01 -4.02 -11.14
C LEU A 97 -1.19 -5.20 -12.09
N LEU A 98 -0.11 -5.94 -12.33
CA LEU A 98 -0.16 -7.25 -12.97
C LEU A 98 0.01 -8.33 -11.89
N SER A 99 -1.01 -9.15 -11.72
CA SER A 99 -0.98 -10.33 -10.86
C SER A 99 -0.89 -11.58 -11.73
N PHE A 100 0.11 -12.42 -11.49
CA PHE A 100 0.34 -13.61 -12.31
C PHE A 100 0.95 -14.75 -11.51
N GLY A 101 0.93 -15.95 -12.09
CA GLY A 101 1.38 -17.17 -11.42
C GLY A 101 0.22 -17.83 -10.70
N GLY A 102 0.43 -18.24 -9.45
CA GLY A 102 -0.57 -18.99 -8.70
C GLY A 102 -0.62 -20.48 -9.09
N GLN A 103 -0.84 -21.33 -8.10
CA GLN A 103 -1.00 -22.79 -8.18
C GLN A 103 0.29 -23.61 -8.28
N SER A 104 0.17 -24.85 -7.82
CA SER A 104 1.18 -25.90 -7.86
C SER A 104 1.49 -26.35 -9.31
N ASN A 105 2.61 -27.07 -9.49
CA ASN A 105 3.02 -27.63 -10.77
C ASN A 105 1.88 -28.39 -11.47
N GLY A 106 1.70 -28.14 -12.78
CA GLY A 106 0.71 -28.81 -13.62
C GLY A 106 -0.71 -28.23 -13.52
N LYS A 107 -0.95 -27.17 -12.74
CA LYS A 107 -2.25 -26.49 -12.68
C LYS A 107 -2.24 -25.15 -13.42
N LYS A 108 -3.44 -24.64 -13.73
CA LYS A 108 -3.65 -23.45 -14.56
C LYS A 108 -3.27 -22.18 -13.79
N LYS A 109 -2.18 -21.54 -14.17
CA LYS A 109 -1.78 -20.22 -13.63
C LYS A 109 -2.76 -19.12 -14.06
N HIS A 110 -2.86 -18.06 -13.28
CA HIS A 110 -3.59 -16.85 -13.68
C HIS A 110 -2.63 -15.77 -14.21
N THR A 111 -3.20 -14.84 -14.94
CA THR A 111 -2.59 -13.56 -15.30
C THR A 111 -3.74 -12.57 -15.37
N LEU A 112 -3.72 -11.57 -14.49
CA LEU A 112 -4.80 -10.63 -14.25
C LEU A 112 -4.24 -9.22 -14.13
N ILE A 113 -4.97 -8.25 -14.67
CA ILE A 113 -4.73 -6.83 -14.40
C ILE A 113 -5.70 -6.38 -13.31
N MET A 114 -5.18 -5.71 -12.29
CA MET A 114 -5.96 -4.97 -11.31
C MET A 114 -5.70 -3.48 -11.54
N LYS A 115 -6.78 -2.73 -11.78
CA LYS A 115 -6.76 -1.27 -11.75
C LYS A 115 -7.22 -0.83 -10.37
N TYR A 116 -6.41 -0.02 -9.71
CA TYR A 116 -6.64 0.43 -8.35
C TYR A 116 -6.66 1.95 -8.31
N VAL A 117 -7.67 2.49 -7.63
CA VAL A 117 -7.72 3.89 -7.18
C VAL A 117 -7.76 3.84 -5.67
N SER A 118 -7.08 4.78 -5.00
CA SER A 118 -6.99 4.80 -3.55
C SER A 118 -8.36 4.74 -2.89
N VAL A 119 -8.55 3.81 -1.96
CA VAL A 119 -9.74 3.77 -1.08
C VAL A 119 -9.72 4.85 0.00
N TRP A 120 -8.69 5.70 0.00
CA TRP A 120 -8.51 6.80 0.94
C TRP A 120 -8.75 8.18 0.32
N ASP A 121 -8.79 8.29 -1.01
CA ASP A 121 -9.02 9.57 -1.70
C ASP A 121 -10.41 10.17 -1.37
N ASN A 122 -11.42 9.31 -1.17
CA ASN A 122 -12.78 9.74 -0.82
C ASN A 122 -12.90 10.33 0.59
N ASP A 123 -11.93 10.09 1.49
CA ASP A 123 -11.96 10.67 2.84
C ASP A 123 -11.58 12.17 2.83
N ASN A 124 -11.02 12.68 1.73
CA ASN A 124 -10.59 14.08 1.60
C ASN A 124 -11.70 15.01 1.08
N VAL A 125 -12.91 14.51 0.84
CA VAL A 125 -14.01 15.29 0.23
C VAL A 125 -14.86 16.03 1.27
N ASP A 126 -14.63 15.85 2.57
CA ASP A 126 -15.43 16.52 3.60
C ASP A 126 -14.63 17.60 4.35
N ASN A 127 -14.66 18.83 3.79
CA ASN A 127 -14.70 20.11 4.51
C ASN A 127 -14.57 21.29 3.53
N GLY A 128 -15.63 21.61 2.79
CA GLY A 128 -15.60 22.85 2.01
C GLY A 128 -16.70 23.13 1.01
N ASN A 129 -17.96 22.76 1.23
CA ASN A 129 -19.08 23.59 0.75
C ASN A 129 -20.44 23.19 1.31
N THR A 130 -20.79 23.69 2.49
CA THR A 130 -22.19 23.96 2.84
C THR A 130 -22.52 25.35 2.31
N SER A 131 -22.82 25.47 1.02
CA SER A 131 -23.48 26.67 0.50
C SER A 131 -24.96 26.57 0.84
N ASN A 132 -25.34 27.20 1.96
CA ASN A 132 -26.71 27.57 2.24
C ASN A 132 -27.18 28.55 1.16
N ASN A 133 -28.05 28.12 0.25
CA ASN A 133 -28.92 29.03 -0.46
C ASN A 133 -30.30 28.97 0.18
N ASN A 134 -30.56 29.96 1.04
CA ASN A 134 -31.91 30.40 1.33
C ASN A 134 -32.42 31.11 0.07
N ASP A 135 -33.37 30.51 -0.64
CA ASP A 135 -34.22 31.25 -1.56
C ASP A 135 -35.51 31.64 -0.82
N THR A 136 -35.79 32.94 -0.92
CA THR A 136 -36.93 33.70 -0.39
C THR A 136 -38.29 33.26 -0.93
#